data_AF-A0A955D2H6-F1
#
_entry.id   AF-A0A955D2H6-F1
#
_cell.length_a   1.000
_cell.length_b   1.000
_cell.length_c   1.000
_cell.angle_alpha   90.00
_cell.angle_beta   90.00
_cell.angle_gamma   90.00
#
_symmetry.space_group_name_H-M   'P 1'
#
loop_
_entity.id
_entity.type
_entity.pdbx_description
1 polymer ?
#
loop_
_entity_poly.entity_id
_entity_poly.type
_entity_poly.pdbx_seq_one_letter_code
_entity_poly.pdbx_strand_id
1 'polypeptide(L)'
;LRLAARQRQQQHPLPQSLGAVDDAALERLELTHQVHDALEELGGRCRDLLLALVRADKTPYTAIAQELEMPVGSIGPTRARCLARLLGLLRSRGVQP
;
A
#
# COMPACT_ATOMS: atom_id res chain seq x y z
N LEU A 1 -13.55 12.56 50.30
CA LEU A 1 -13.50 13.52 49.16
C LEU A 1 -12.33 13.08 48.27
N ARG A 2 -12.50 12.14 47.33
CA ARG A 2 -12.95 12.31 45.94
C ARG A 2 -12.11 13.31 45.12
N LEU A 3 -11.42 12.76 44.10
CA LEU A 3 -10.90 13.37 42.86
C LEU A 3 -9.64 14.26 43.06
N ALA A 4 -8.50 14.09 42.39
CA ALA A 4 -8.28 13.65 41.02
C ALA A 4 -6.90 12.99 40.85
N ALA A 5 -6.92 11.66 40.64
CA ALA A 5 -5.98 11.02 39.75
C ALA A 5 -6.10 11.63 38.33
N ARG A 6 -5.03 11.55 37.53
CA ARG A 6 -5.01 11.65 36.04
C ARG A 6 -4.76 13.00 35.34
N GLN A 7 -4.38 14.09 36.01
CA GLN A 7 -4.23 15.40 35.31
C GLN A 7 -2.81 15.82 34.88
N ARG A 8 -1.81 14.93 34.91
CA ARG A 8 -0.46 15.24 34.37
C ARG A 8 -0.12 14.60 33.01
N GLN A 9 -1.00 13.78 32.44
CA GLN A 9 -0.64 12.88 31.33
C GLN A 9 -1.46 13.05 30.05
N GLN A 10 -2.31 14.08 29.92
CA GLN A 10 -3.16 14.27 28.74
C GLN A 10 -3.19 15.72 28.25
N GLN A 11 -2.03 16.36 28.21
CA GLN A 11 -1.86 17.57 27.40
C GLN A 11 -0.86 17.24 26.29
N HIS A 12 -1.31 16.43 25.33
CA HIS A 12 -0.67 16.41 24.02
C HIS A 12 -1.15 17.68 23.33
N PRO A 13 -0.30 18.69 23.10
CA PRO A 13 -0.75 19.90 22.43
C PRO A 13 -1.32 19.49 21.07
N LEU A 14 -2.49 20.03 20.69
CA LEU A 14 -2.90 19.98 19.29
C LEU A 14 -1.71 20.49 18.46
N PRO A 15 -1.36 19.85 17.33
CA PRO A 15 -0.26 20.31 16.49
C PRO A 15 -0.49 21.79 16.17
N GLN A 16 0.41 22.63 16.68
CA GLN A 16 0.35 24.08 16.54
C GLN A 16 0.73 24.39 15.11
N SER A 17 -0.29 24.70 14.30
CA SER A 17 -0.27 24.84 12.85
C SER A 17 -0.20 23.50 12.11
N LEU A 18 -1.21 23.22 11.30
CA LEU A 18 -1.00 22.49 10.05
C LEU A 18 0.00 23.34 9.27
N GLY A 19 1.30 23.12 9.47
CA GLY A 19 2.34 23.80 8.69
C GLY A 19 1.99 23.72 7.20
N ALA A 20 2.46 24.68 6.40
CA ALA A 20 2.26 24.65 4.95
C ALA A 20 2.52 23.24 4.44
N VAL A 21 1.45 22.57 3.99
CA VAL A 21 1.55 21.23 3.44
C VAL A 21 2.37 21.41 2.17
N ASP A 22 3.45 20.65 2.05
CA ASP A 22 4.16 20.57 0.80
C ASP A 22 3.25 19.90 -0.23
N ASP A 23 2.86 20.65 -1.25
CA ASP A 23 1.99 20.14 -2.33
C ASP A 23 2.52 18.81 -2.87
N ALA A 24 3.84 18.65 -2.94
CA ALA A 24 4.51 17.41 -3.33
C ALA A 24 4.27 16.22 -2.40
N ALA A 25 4.18 16.40 -1.07
CA ALA A 25 3.81 15.27 -0.20
C ALA A 25 2.30 15.04 -0.18
N LEU A 26 1.49 16.09 -0.40
CA LEU A 26 0.05 15.92 -0.58
C LEU A 26 -0.22 15.05 -1.82
N GLU A 27 0.36 15.39 -2.96
CA GLU A 27 0.28 14.60 -4.20
C GLU A 27 0.76 13.16 -3.98
N ARG A 28 1.86 12.97 -3.23
CA ARG A 28 2.37 11.63 -2.91
C ARG A 28 1.42 10.84 -2.02
N LEU A 29 0.79 11.48 -1.04
CA LEU A 29 -0.18 10.85 -0.15
C LEU A 29 -1.41 10.43 -0.95
N GLU A 30 -1.93 11.30 -1.80
CA GLU A 30 -3.06 11.02 -2.69
C GLU A 30 -2.76 9.84 -3.62
N LEU A 31 -1.59 9.84 -4.27
CA LEU A 31 -1.16 8.73 -5.12
C LEU A 31 -1.04 7.43 -4.30
N THR A 32 -0.48 7.50 -3.08
CA THR A 32 -0.34 6.33 -2.21
C THR A 32 -1.71 5.74 -1.87
N HIS A 33 -2.70 6.57 -1.52
CA HIS A 33 -4.06 6.12 -1.25
C HIS A 33 -4.71 5.50 -2.49
N GLN A 34 -4.59 6.13 -3.67
CA GLN A 34 -5.16 5.59 -4.90
C GLN A 34 -4.54 4.23 -5.29
N VAL A 35 -3.23 4.05 -5.09
CA VAL A 35 -2.54 2.77 -5.30
C VAL A 35 -3.00 1.72 -4.29
N HIS A 36 -3.17 2.10 -3.03
CA HIS A 36 -3.67 1.20 -1.99
C HIS A 36 -5.08 0.70 -2.33
N ASP A 37 -6.01 1.61 -2.65
CA ASP A 37 -7.39 1.28 -3.01
C ASP A 37 -7.46 0.41 -4.26
N ALA A 38 -6.61 0.68 -5.27
CA ALA A 38 -6.55 -0.13 -6.48
C ALA A 38 -6.00 -1.54 -6.20
N LEU A 39 -5.04 -1.69 -5.27
CA LEU A 39 -4.55 -3.00 -4.84
C LEU A 39 -5.61 -3.77 -4.06
N GLU A 40 -6.39 -3.10 -3.20
CA GLU A 40 -7.50 -3.71 -2.48
C GLU A 40 -8.58 -4.22 -3.44
N GLU A 41 -8.98 -3.41 -4.42
CA GLU A 41 -9.95 -3.81 -5.45
C GLU A 41 -9.42 -4.94 -6.34
N LEU A 42 -8.13 -4.92 -6.70
CA LEU A 42 -7.52 -5.97 -7.51
C LEU A 42 -7.70 -7.36 -6.88
N GLY A 43 -7.51 -7.42 -5.56
CA GLY A 43 -7.79 -8.57 -4.70
C GLY A 43 -7.05 -9.87 -5.06
N GLY A 44 -7.27 -10.86 -4.19
CA GLY A 44 -6.85 -12.25 -4.36
C GLY A 44 -5.41 -12.43 -4.86
N ARG A 45 -5.23 -13.47 -5.70
CA ARG A 45 -3.90 -13.92 -6.15
C ARG A 45 -3.07 -12.84 -6.85
N CYS A 46 -3.70 -11.87 -7.50
CA CYS A 46 -2.96 -10.78 -8.14
C CYS A 46 -2.42 -9.78 -7.11
N ARG A 47 -3.22 -9.39 -6.12
CA ARG A 47 -2.76 -8.55 -5.01
C ARG A 47 -1.64 -9.25 -4.25
N ASP A 48 -1.82 -10.52 -3.93
CA ASP A 48 -0.84 -11.30 -3.15
C ASP A 48 0.50 -11.41 -3.88
N LEU A 49 0.49 -11.73 -5.18
CA LEU A 49 1.70 -11.78 -6.00
C LEU A 49 2.43 -10.44 -6.07
N LEU A 50 1.72 -9.33 -6.31
CA LEU A 50 2.36 -8.02 -6.44
C LEU A 50 2.95 -7.55 -5.10
N LEU A 51 2.25 -7.77 -4.00
CA LEU A 51 2.75 -7.42 -2.66
C LEU A 51 3.95 -8.28 -2.25
N ALA A 52 3.95 -9.58 -2.57
CA ALA A 52 5.09 -10.45 -2.33
C ALA A 52 6.33 -9.96 -3.11
N LEU A 53 6.16 -9.61 -4.39
CA LEU A 53 7.25 -9.14 -5.25
C LEU A 53 7.83 -7.79 -4.83
N VAL A 54 7.02 -6.86 -4.31
CA VAL A 54 7.52 -5.55 -3.85
C VAL A 54 8.27 -5.66 -2.51
N ARG A 55 7.90 -6.63 -1.66
CA ARG A 55 8.59 -6.88 -0.37
C ARG A 55 9.89 -7.69 -0.54
N ALA A 56 10.11 -8.27 -1.72
CA ALA A 56 11.09 -9.31 -1.96
C ALA A 56 12.53 -8.83 -2.18
N ASP A 57 13.00 -7.76 -1.53
CA ASP A 57 14.36 -7.21 -1.70
C ASP A 57 15.46 -8.30 -1.71
N LYS A 58 15.23 -9.44 -1.02
CA LYS A 58 16.09 -10.65 -1.06
C LYS A 58 15.34 -11.98 -1.21
N THR A 59 14.02 -11.98 -1.44
CA THR A 59 13.24 -13.24 -1.48
C THR A 59 13.37 -13.87 -2.87
N PRO A 60 13.91 -15.09 -3.00
CA PRO A 60 14.01 -15.73 -4.30
C PRO A 60 12.62 -16.06 -4.85
N TYR A 61 12.46 -16.03 -6.16
CA TYR A 61 11.19 -16.37 -6.82
C TYR A 61 10.68 -17.78 -6.49
N THR A 62 11.57 -18.70 -6.12
CA THR A 62 11.18 -20.04 -5.62
C THR A 62 10.40 -19.98 -4.32
N ALA A 63 10.76 -19.09 -3.39
CA ALA A 63 10.03 -18.91 -2.14
C ALA A 63 8.65 -18.28 -2.38
N ILE A 64 8.56 -17.27 -3.26
CA ILE A 64 7.28 -16.66 -3.65
C ILE A 64 6.38 -17.69 -4.35
N ALA A 65 6.95 -18.50 -5.23
CA ALA A 65 6.24 -19.57 -5.92
C ALA A 65 5.66 -20.61 -4.94
N GLN A 66 6.41 -20.96 -3.90
CA GLN A 66 5.97 -21.86 -2.85
C GLN A 66 4.85 -21.24 -2.00
N GLU A 67 5.04 -20.02 -1.51
CA GLU A 67 4.05 -19.30 -0.70
C GLU A 67 2.69 -19.16 -1.41
N LEU A 68 2.73 -18.86 -2.71
CA LEU A 68 1.53 -18.64 -3.50
C LEU A 68 1.05 -19.89 -4.23
N GLU A 69 1.69 -21.04 -4.01
CA GLU A 69 1.36 -22.31 -4.67
C GLU A 69 1.25 -22.14 -6.20
N MET A 70 2.32 -21.65 -6.85
CA MET A 70 2.45 -21.56 -8.31
C MET A 70 3.76 -22.18 -8.83
N PRO A 71 3.79 -22.58 -10.11
CA PRO A 71 5.05 -22.82 -10.81
C PRO A 71 5.91 -21.55 -10.89
N VAL A 72 7.20 -21.65 -10.60
CA VAL A 72 8.17 -20.54 -10.72
C VAL A 72 8.10 -19.89 -12.11
N GLY A 73 8.05 -20.70 -13.18
CA GLY A 73 7.96 -20.21 -14.57
C GLY A 73 6.69 -19.40 -14.88
N SER A 74 5.66 -19.50 -14.04
CA SER A 74 4.41 -18.75 -14.22
C SER A 74 4.43 -17.35 -13.58
N ILE A 75 5.44 -17.02 -12.76
CA ILE A 75 5.54 -15.72 -12.06
C ILE A 75 5.59 -14.57 -13.07
N GLY A 76 6.43 -14.65 -14.11
CA GLY A 76 6.57 -13.60 -15.11
C GLY A 76 5.26 -13.30 -15.86
N PRO A 77 4.64 -14.29 -16.54
CA PRO A 77 3.37 -14.10 -17.23
C PRO A 77 2.24 -13.65 -16.29
N THR A 78 2.18 -14.15 -15.06
CA THR A 78 1.15 -13.77 -14.09
C THR A 78 1.35 -12.35 -13.60
N ARG A 79 2.59 -11.94 -13.32
CA ARG A 79 2.95 -10.56 -12.97
C ARG A 79 2.50 -9.58 -14.06
N ALA A 80 2.78 -9.88 -15.33
CA ALA A 80 2.37 -9.03 -16.44
C ALA A 80 0.84 -8.84 -16.49
N ARG A 81 0.07 -9.94 -16.39
CA ARG A 81 -1.40 -9.87 -16.37
C ARG A 81 -1.93 -9.09 -15.15
N CYS A 82 -1.37 -9.31 -13.97
CA CYS A 82 -1.80 -8.61 -12.75
C CYS A 82 -1.47 -7.12 -12.79
N LEU A 83 -0.29 -6.74 -13.30
CA LEU A 83 0.06 -5.32 -13.51
C LEU A 83 -0.87 -4.66 -14.52
N ALA A 84 -1.19 -5.31 -15.64
CA ALA A 84 -2.13 -4.76 -16.62
C ALA A 84 -3.51 -4.47 -15.99
N ARG A 85 -4.01 -5.36 -15.13
CA ARG A 85 -5.25 -5.14 -14.38
C ARG A 85 -5.14 -3.97 -13.42
N LEU A 86 -4.06 -3.91 -12.63
CA LEU A 86 -3.81 -2.81 -11.68
C LEU A 86 -3.74 -1.45 -12.41
N LEU A 87 -3.03 -1.39 -13.54
CA LEU A 87 -2.95 -0.18 -14.37
C LEU A 87 -4.33 0.24 -14.91
N GLY A 88 -5.20 -0.72 -15.24
CA GLY A 88 -6.60 -0.42 -15.60
C GLY A 88 -7.38 0.24 -14.45
N LEU A 89 -7.25 -0.30 -13.24
CA LEU A 89 -7.88 0.25 -12.03
C LEU A 89 -7.37 1.65 -11.69
N LEU A 90 -6.07 1.89 -11.81
CA LEU A 90 -5.44 3.19 -11.60
C LEU A 90 -5.91 4.23 -12.62
N ARG A 91 -5.96 3.87 -13.92
CA ARG A 91 -6.48 4.76 -14.96
C ARG A 91 -7.94 5.14 -14.75
N SER A 92 -8.77 4.20 -14.29
CA SER A 92 -10.18 4.49 -13.98
C SER A 92 -10.35 5.51 -12.83
N ARG A 93 -9.34 5.66 -11.98
CA ARG A 93 -9.26 6.63 -10.89
C ARG A 93 -8.58 7.94 -11.29
N GLY A 94 -8.23 8.11 -12.57
CA GLY A 94 -7.53 9.30 -13.07
C GLY A 94 -6.02 9.30 -12.82
N VAL A 95 -5.46 8.21 -12.30
CA VAL A 95 -4.01 8.07 -12.12
C VAL A 95 -3.37 7.77 -13.46
N GLN A 96 -2.37 8.56 -13.84
CA GLN A 96 -1.53 8.36 -15.03
C GLN A 96 -0.19 7.76 -14.58
N PRO A 97 -0.05 6.42 -14.61
CA PRO A 97 1.17 5.72 -14.22
C PRO A 97 2.28 5.80 -15.27
#